data_AF-A0ABD6QYL9-F1
#
_entry.id   AF-A0ABD6QYL9-F1
#
_cell.length_a   1.000
_cell.length_b   1.000
_cell.length_c   1.000
_cell.angle_alpha   90.00
_cell.angle_beta   90.00
_cell.angle_gamma   90.00
#
_symmetry.space_group_name_H-M   'P 1'
#
loop_
_entity.id
_entity.type
_entity.pdbx_description
1 polymer ?
#
loop_
_entity_poly.entity_id
_entity_poly.type
_entity_poly.pdbx_seq_one_letter_code
_entity_poly.pdbx_strand_id
1 'polypeptide(L)'
;KKQEERLKELKTDLKEARIKKAKHDSYDWQKSKREAERKLSVLNRGHERLNRLLEKIDNKLKKLNEQKRPDIEAINSYLKALNLPKYYLYEDYRIVLNTDVLENSKAEMILSDGEKTTLAFAYFLARLKLFYKKENLKSLVVVIDDPIS
;
A
#
# COMPACT_ATOMS: atom_id res chain seq x y z
N LYS A 1 -72.08 3.69 -41.96
CA LYS A 1 -71.95 2.20 -41.94
C LYS A 1 -70.55 1.73 -42.35
N LYS A 2 -70.19 1.66 -43.65
CA LYS A 2 -68.88 1.09 -44.09
C LYS A 2 -67.64 1.84 -43.59
N GLN A 3 -67.71 3.16 -43.43
CA GLN A 3 -66.61 3.96 -42.86
C GLN A 3 -66.47 3.78 -41.34
N GLU A 4 -67.56 3.53 -40.62
CA GLU A 4 -67.55 3.32 -39.17
C GLU A 4 -66.97 1.95 -38.80
N GLU A 5 -67.24 0.93 -39.61
CA GLU A 5 -66.64 -0.41 -39.47
C GLU A 5 -65.13 -0.35 -39.68
N ARG A 6 -64.66 0.30 -40.76
CA ARG A 6 -63.23 0.52 -40.99
C ARG A 6 -62.55 1.27 -39.85
N LEU A 7 -63.22 2.28 -39.28
CA LEU A 7 -62.68 3.02 -38.13
C LEU A 7 -62.55 2.15 -36.87
N LYS A 8 -63.50 1.23 -36.64
CA LYS A 8 -63.45 0.27 -35.53
C LYS A 8 -62.31 -0.74 -35.69
N GLU A 9 -62.11 -1.27 -36.89
CA GLU A 9 -60.98 -2.15 -37.23
C GLU A 9 -59.65 -1.44 -36.96
N LEU A 10 -59.46 -0.24 -37.52
CA LEU A 10 -58.24 0.56 -37.34
C LEU A 10 -57.92 0.86 -35.88
N LYS A 11 -58.93 1.15 -35.04
CA LYS A 11 -58.74 1.36 -33.60
C LYS A 11 -58.31 0.08 -32.88
N THR A 12 -58.82 -1.06 -33.33
CA THR A 12 -58.48 -2.37 -32.76
C THR A 12 -57.04 -2.74 -33.12
N ASP A 13 -56.67 -2.61 -34.40
CA ASP A 13 -55.31 -2.86 -34.89
C ASP A 13 -54.28 -1.95 -34.20
N LEU A 14 -54.62 -0.66 -34.03
CA LEU A 14 -53.75 0.29 -33.34
C LEU A 14 -53.57 -0.07 -31.86
N LYS A 15 -54.62 -0.56 -31.19
CA LYS A 15 -54.54 -1.04 -29.81
C LYS A 15 -53.64 -2.28 -29.72
N GLU A 16 -53.79 -3.23 -30.63
CA GLU A 16 -52.94 -4.42 -30.68
C GLU A 16 -51.47 -4.08 -30.97
N ALA A 17 -51.21 -3.19 -31.92
CA ALA A 17 -49.87 -2.73 -32.25
C ALA A 17 -49.19 -2.06 -31.04
N ARG A 18 -49.93 -1.22 -30.29
CA ARG A 18 -49.45 -0.60 -29.05
C ARG A 18 -49.11 -1.64 -27.98
N ILE A 19 -49.96 -2.65 -27.80
CA ILE A 19 -49.70 -3.73 -26.84
C ILE A 19 -48.47 -4.55 -27.24
N LYS A 20 -48.34 -4.90 -28.54
CA LYS A 20 -47.18 -5.62 -29.06
C LYS A 20 -45.88 -4.84 -28.84
N LYS A 21 -45.89 -3.54 -29.15
CA LYS A 21 -44.75 -2.65 -28.90
C LYS A 21 -44.38 -2.60 -27.42
N ALA A 22 -45.34 -2.35 -26.53
CA ALA A 22 -45.08 -2.29 -25.09
C ALA A 22 -44.50 -3.60 -24.54
N LYS A 23 -44.97 -4.76 -25.03
CA LYS A 23 -44.40 -6.07 -24.67
C LYS A 23 -42.94 -6.21 -25.15
N HIS A 24 -42.65 -5.78 -26.37
CA HIS A 24 -41.31 -5.85 -26.93
C HIS A 24 -40.34 -4.93 -26.17
N ASP A 25 -40.72 -3.67 -25.95
CA ASP A 25 -39.92 -2.68 -25.20
C ASP A 25 -39.65 -3.19 -23.77
N SER A 26 -40.66 -3.79 -23.12
CA SER A 26 -40.49 -4.40 -21.79
C SER A 26 -39.51 -5.56 -21.78
N TYR A 27 -39.57 -6.43 -22.80
CA TYR A 27 -38.64 -7.55 -22.94
C TYR A 27 -37.20 -7.07 -23.12
N ASP A 28 -36.98 -6.09 -24.01
CA ASP A 28 -35.65 -5.56 -24.28
C ASP A 28 -35.06 -4.85 -23.05
N TRP A 29 -35.90 -4.09 -22.32
CA TRP A 29 -35.49 -3.49 -21.06
C TRP A 29 -35.10 -4.53 -20.01
N GLN A 30 -35.89 -5.59 -19.84
CA GLN A 30 -35.57 -6.68 -18.90
C GLN A 30 -34.29 -7.42 -19.29
N LYS A 31 -34.07 -7.65 -20.59
CA LYS A 31 -32.86 -8.28 -21.10
C LYS A 31 -31.63 -7.42 -20.80
N SER A 32 -31.69 -6.13 -21.12
CA SER A 32 -30.62 -5.17 -20.84
C SER A 32 -30.32 -5.08 -19.34
N LYS A 33 -31.35 -5.02 -18.49
CA LYS A 33 -31.20 -5.01 -17.03
C LYS A 33 -30.46 -6.26 -16.53
N ARG A 34 -30.85 -7.45 -16.98
CA ARG A 34 -30.17 -8.71 -16.59
C ARG A 34 -28.71 -8.74 -17.03
N GLU A 35 -28.40 -8.23 -18.22
CA GLU A 35 -27.02 -8.13 -18.70
C GLU A 35 -26.19 -7.16 -17.85
N ALA A 36 -26.75 -6.01 -17.48
CA ALA A 36 -26.11 -5.05 -16.60
C ALA A 36 -25.84 -5.64 -15.21
N GLU A 37 -26.82 -6.34 -14.62
CA GLU A 37 -26.68 -7.03 -13.32
C GLU A 37 -25.57 -8.10 -13.36
N ARG A 38 -25.49 -8.87 -14.44
CA ARG A 38 -24.40 -9.84 -14.64
C ARG A 38 -23.04 -9.16 -14.70
N LYS A 39 -22.90 -8.09 -15.49
CA LYS A 39 -21.66 -7.32 -15.59
C LYS A 39 -21.25 -6.74 -14.24
N LEU A 40 -22.20 -6.19 -13.49
CA LEU A 40 -21.96 -5.65 -12.15
C LEU A 40 -21.48 -6.74 -11.18
N SER A 41 -22.10 -7.92 -11.20
CA SER A 41 -21.69 -9.05 -10.36
C SER A 41 -20.25 -9.50 -10.65
N VAL A 42 -19.88 -9.59 -11.94
CA VAL A 42 -18.51 -9.93 -12.36
C VAL A 42 -17.52 -8.85 -11.89
N LEU A 43 -17.88 -7.58 -12.04
CA LEU A 43 -17.04 -6.45 -11.63
C LEU A 43 -16.81 -6.45 -10.12
N ASN A 44 -17.87 -6.65 -9.32
CA ASN A 44 -17.78 -6.72 -7.86
C ASN A 44 -16.87 -7.86 -7.39
N ARG A 45 -16.99 -9.05 -7.99
CA ARG A 45 -16.09 -10.17 -7.70
C ARG A 45 -14.64 -9.84 -8.05
N GLY A 46 -14.41 -9.15 -9.17
CA GLY A 46 -13.10 -8.66 -9.57
C GLY A 46 -12.52 -7.68 -8.55
N HIS A 47 -13.32 -6.73 -8.09
CA HIS A 47 -12.93 -5.74 -7.09
C HIS A 47 -12.56 -6.39 -5.76
N GLU A 48 -13.38 -7.30 -5.23
CA GLU A 48 -13.07 -8.03 -4.00
C GLU A 48 -11.76 -8.82 -4.10
N ARG A 49 -11.53 -9.48 -5.24
CA ARG A 49 -10.29 -10.22 -5.48
C ARG A 49 -9.07 -9.31 -5.47
N LEU A 50 -9.17 -8.14 -6.11
CA LEU A 50 -8.09 -7.16 -6.14
C LEU A 50 -7.78 -6.64 -4.73
N ASN A 51 -8.79 -6.31 -3.93
CA ASN A 51 -8.59 -5.85 -2.56
C ASN A 51 -7.86 -6.89 -1.71
N ARG A 52 -8.25 -8.17 -1.80
CA ARG A 52 -7.54 -9.26 -1.10
C ARG A 52 -6.09 -9.42 -1.54
N LEU A 53 -5.80 -9.19 -2.83
CA LEU A 53 -4.42 -9.24 -3.34
C LEU A 53 -3.60 -8.05 -2.85
N LEU A 54 -4.19 -6.85 -2.84
CA LEU A 54 -3.57 -5.64 -2.32
C LEU A 54 -3.18 -5.82 -0.85
N GLU A 55 -4.10 -6.33 -0.03
CA GLU A 55 -3.86 -6.62 1.39
C GLU A 55 -2.73 -7.64 1.59
N LYS A 56 -2.67 -8.69 0.76
CA LYS A 56 -1.56 -9.66 0.79
C LYS A 56 -0.22 -9.03 0.44
N ILE A 57 -0.18 -8.11 -0.52
CA ILE A 57 1.04 -7.40 -0.91
C ILE A 57 1.47 -6.46 0.21
N ASP A 58 0.54 -5.69 0.79
CA ASP A 58 0.83 -4.77 1.90
C ASP A 58 1.40 -5.51 3.11
N ASN A 59 0.79 -6.64 3.48
CA ASN A 59 1.30 -7.49 4.56
C ASN A 59 2.69 -8.07 4.26
N LYS A 60 2.98 -8.43 3.01
CA LYS A 60 4.33 -8.87 2.60
C LYS A 60 5.34 -7.73 2.68
N LEU A 61 4.96 -6.53 2.25
CA LEU A 61 5.82 -5.34 2.31
C LEU A 61 6.14 -4.96 3.75
N LYS A 62 5.15 -4.98 4.66
CA LYS A 62 5.36 -4.76 6.10
C LYS A 62 6.38 -5.74 6.68
N LYS A 63 6.19 -7.04 6.44
CA LYS A 63 7.14 -8.07 6.89
C LYS A 63 8.55 -7.90 6.30
N LEU A 64 8.66 -7.56 5.02
CA LEU A 64 9.95 -7.29 4.39
C LEU A 64 10.64 -6.05 4.96
N ASN A 65 9.87 -5.00 5.25
CA ASN A 65 10.39 -3.78 5.87
C ASN A 65 10.87 -4.07 7.30
N GLU A 66 10.10 -4.81 8.10
CA GLU A 66 10.49 -5.25 9.44
C GLU A 66 11.78 -6.10 9.41
N GLN A 67 11.90 -7.03 8.46
CA GLN A 67 13.09 -7.88 8.33
C GLN A 67 14.36 -7.11 7.94
N LYS A 68 14.25 -6.03 7.16
CA LYS A 68 15.40 -5.25 6.68
C LYS A 68 15.85 -4.16 7.64
N ARG A 69 14.99 -3.79 8.59
CA ARG A 69 15.15 -2.64 9.48
C ARG A 69 15.92 -3.05 10.74
N PRO A 70 17.17 -2.56 10.96
CA PRO A 70 17.91 -2.84 12.17
C PRO A 70 17.17 -2.31 13.41
N ASP A 71 17.15 -3.12 14.47
CA ASP A 71 16.48 -2.79 15.72
C ASP A 71 16.94 -1.43 16.27
N ILE A 72 15.98 -0.53 16.48
CA ILE A 72 16.21 0.83 16.99
C ILE A 72 16.90 0.78 18.36
N GLU A 73 16.53 -0.17 19.21
CA GLU A 73 17.17 -0.33 20.52
C GLU A 73 18.65 -0.70 20.39
N ALA A 74 18.97 -1.58 19.44
CA ALA A 74 20.35 -1.96 19.15
C ALA A 74 21.15 -0.75 18.63
N ILE A 75 20.61 0.03 17.70
CA ILE A 75 21.28 1.23 17.18
C ILE A 75 21.53 2.24 18.31
N ASN A 76 20.52 2.50 19.14
CA ASN A 76 20.64 3.41 20.29
C ASN A 76 21.67 2.93 21.32
N SER A 77 21.78 1.61 21.52
CA SER A 77 22.82 1.03 22.38
C SER A 77 24.23 1.28 21.81
N TYR A 78 24.40 1.16 20.48
CA TYR A 78 25.68 1.47 19.82
C TYR A 78 26.00 2.96 19.87
N LEU A 79 25.03 3.85 19.67
CA LEU A 79 25.24 5.30 19.78
C LEU A 79 25.76 5.69 21.17
N LYS A 80 25.20 5.10 22.24
CA LYS A 80 25.71 5.30 23.61
C LYS A 80 27.14 4.79 23.75
N ALA A 81 27.44 3.60 23.22
CA ALA A 81 28.78 3.01 23.28
C ALA A 81 29.82 3.80 22.46
N LEU A 82 29.39 4.45 21.37
CA LEU A 82 30.22 5.29 20.50
C LEU A 82 30.26 6.76 20.95
N ASN A 83 29.94 7.04 22.22
CA ASN A 83 30.01 8.37 22.83
C ASN A 83 29.08 9.43 22.20
N LEU A 84 27.95 9.01 21.64
CA LEU A 84 26.86 9.87 21.15
C LEU A 84 25.55 9.70 21.94
N PRO A 85 25.55 9.80 23.28
CA PRO A 85 24.36 9.56 24.10
C PRO A 85 23.27 10.62 23.92
N LYS A 86 23.62 11.81 23.40
CA LYS A 86 22.68 12.92 23.14
C LYS A 86 21.73 12.65 21.97
N TYR A 87 22.07 11.70 21.10
CA TYR A 87 21.26 11.30 19.95
C TYR A 87 20.62 9.95 20.20
N TYR A 88 19.36 9.82 19.85
CA TYR A 88 18.68 8.54 19.76
C TYR A 88 17.74 8.51 18.57
N LEU A 89 17.54 7.33 18.02
CA LEU A 89 16.52 7.08 17.01
C LEU A 89 15.18 6.80 17.72
N TYR A 90 14.15 7.49 17.29
CA TYR A 90 12.75 7.26 17.65
C TYR A 90 12.00 6.63 16.47
N GLU A 91 10.70 6.39 16.63
CA GLU A 91 9.81 5.80 15.62
C GLU A 91 10.14 6.27 14.19
N ASP A 92 10.13 5.31 13.25
CA ASP A 92 10.50 5.53 11.85
C ASP A 92 11.92 6.10 11.62
N TYR A 93 12.89 5.76 12.48
CA TYR A 93 14.31 6.15 12.35
C TYR A 93 14.55 7.66 12.41
N ARG A 94 13.64 8.41 13.04
CA ARG A 94 13.84 9.84 13.25
C ARG A 94 14.87 10.09 14.34
N ILE A 95 15.83 10.96 14.07
CA ILE A 95 16.85 11.32 15.07
C ILE A 95 16.25 12.32 16.04
N VAL A 96 16.43 12.08 17.33
CA VAL A 96 16.04 12.98 18.40
C VAL A 96 17.28 13.43 19.15
N LEU A 97 17.38 14.74 19.38
CA LEU A 97 18.45 15.36 20.16
C LEU A 97 17.85 15.88 21.46
N ASN A 98 18.29 15.36 22.61
CA ASN A 98 17.91 15.88 23.94
C ASN A 98 16.40 16.17 24.11
N THR A 99 15.52 15.35 23.51
CA THR A 99 14.03 15.41 23.48
C THR A 99 13.35 16.03 22.24
N ASP A 100 14.06 16.78 21.41
CA ASP A 100 13.47 17.37 20.19
C ASP A 100 13.69 16.51 18.95
N VAL A 101 12.59 16.16 18.27
CA VAL A 101 12.64 15.40 17.01
C VAL A 101 13.24 16.28 15.92
N LEU A 102 14.40 15.89 15.41
CA LEU A 102 15.04 16.58 14.30
C LEU A 102 14.43 16.12 12.98
N GLU A 103 13.88 17.05 12.22
CA GLU A 103 13.58 16.81 10.80
C GLU A 103 14.89 16.50 10.05
N ASN A 104 14.84 15.64 9.04
CA ASN A 104 16.04 15.17 8.32
C ASN A 104 16.93 16.31 7.81
N SER A 105 16.33 17.41 7.29
CA SER A 105 17.04 18.60 6.82
C SER A 105 17.75 19.36 7.94
N LYS A 106 17.22 19.34 9.16
CA LYS A 106 17.84 19.95 10.33
C LYS A 106 18.93 19.05 10.91
N ALA A 107 18.74 17.74 10.89
CA ALA A 107 19.75 16.77 11.35
C ALA A 107 21.04 16.86 10.52
N GLU A 108 20.94 17.01 9.19
CA GLU A 108 22.11 17.13 8.30
C GLU A 108 22.92 18.41 8.57
N MET A 109 22.25 19.49 8.95
CA MET A 109 22.89 20.77 9.29
C MET A 109 23.44 20.82 10.73
N ILE A 110 22.88 20.04 11.66
CA ILE A 110 23.24 20.07 13.09
C ILE A 110 24.34 19.05 13.43
N LEU A 111 24.37 17.89 12.78
CA LEU A 111 25.38 16.86 13.01
C LEU A 111 26.71 17.28 12.37
N SER A 112 27.79 17.18 13.13
CA SER A 112 29.14 17.25 12.56
C SER A 112 29.42 16.03 11.67
N ASP A 113 30.41 16.12 10.79
CA ASP A 113 30.73 15.02 9.87
C ASP A 113 31.19 13.75 10.61
N GLY A 114 31.88 13.92 11.75
CA GLY A 114 32.23 12.80 12.64
C GLY A 114 30.99 12.14 13.27
N GLU A 115 29.98 12.91 13.63
CA GLU A 115 28.73 12.39 14.20
C GLU A 115 27.88 11.67 13.14
N LYS A 116 27.83 12.21 11.91
CA LYS A 116 27.19 11.53 10.77
C LYS A 116 27.85 10.18 10.51
N THR A 117 29.18 10.14 10.50
CA THR A 117 29.97 8.91 10.30
C THR A 117 29.70 7.90 11.41
N THR A 118 29.69 8.35 12.66
CA THR A 118 29.42 7.49 13.83
C THR A 118 27.99 6.92 13.80
N LEU A 119 27.00 7.73 13.42
CA LEU A 119 25.62 7.28 13.26
C LEU A 119 25.48 6.25 12.13
N ALA A 120 26.11 6.50 10.99
CA ALA A 120 26.14 5.55 9.87
C ALA A 120 26.80 4.23 10.28
N PHE A 121 27.88 4.31 11.07
CA PHE A 121 28.56 3.13 11.60
C PHE A 121 27.70 2.34 12.59
N ALA A 122 27.00 3.02 13.52
CA ALA A 122 26.06 2.38 14.44
C ALA A 122 24.93 1.66 13.70
N TYR A 123 24.39 2.29 12.65
CA TYR A 123 23.39 1.68 11.78
C TYR A 123 23.94 0.44 11.06
N PHE A 124 25.16 0.53 10.52
CA PHE A 124 25.83 -0.59 9.87
C PHE A 124 26.04 -1.78 10.82
N LEU A 125 26.51 -1.56 12.04
CA LEU A 125 26.69 -2.61 13.04
C LEU A 125 25.37 -3.29 13.42
N ALA A 126 24.31 -2.50 13.66
CA ALA A 126 23.00 -3.05 13.95
C ALA A 126 22.44 -3.87 12.78
N ARG A 127 22.72 -3.43 11.55
CA ARG A 127 22.34 -4.15 10.33
C ARG A 127 23.13 -5.46 10.19
N LEU A 128 24.43 -5.49 10.46
CA LEU A 128 25.22 -6.73 10.47
C LEU A 128 24.63 -7.78 11.42
N LYS A 129 24.20 -7.36 12.62
CA LYS A 129 23.58 -8.24 13.61
C LYS A 129 22.30 -8.93 13.10
N LEU A 130 21.58 -8.33 12.14
CA LEU A 130 20.41 -8.98 11.51
C LEU A 130 20.80 -10.10 10.54
N PHE A 131 21.93 -9.94 9.84
CA PHE A 131 22.36 -10.90 8.80
C PHE A 131 23.18 -12.06 9.38
N TYR A 132 23.82 -11.88 10.52
CA TYR A 132 24.70 -12.87 11.13
C TYR A 132 24.17 -13.36 12.48
N LYS A 133 24.06 -14.69 12.63
CA LYS A 133 23.76 -15.30 13.93
C LYS A 133 24.90 -15.08 14.91
N LYS A 134 24.59 -14.99 16.21
CA LYS A 134 25.58 -14.79 17.29
C LYS A 134 26.73 -15.80 17.26
N GLU A 135 26.45 -17.03 16.87
CA GLU A 135 27.44 -18.12 16.70
C GLU A 135 28.46 -17.81 15.60
N ASN A 136 28.02 -17.17 14.51
CA ASN A 136 28.85 -16.83 13.36
C ASN A 136 29.64 -15.52 13.55
N LEU A 137 29.30 -14.72 14.58
CA LEU A 137 30.00 -13.47 14.86
C LEU A 137 31.44 -13.69 15.32
N LYS A 138 31.77 -14.83 15.95
CA LYS A 138 33.13 -15.11 16.44
C LYS A 138 34.17 -15.21 15.32
N SER A 139 33.76 -15.65 14.14
CA SER A 139 34.61 -15.76 12.95
C SER A 139 34.36 -14.63 11.95
N LEU A 140 33.52 -13.65 12.29
CA LEU A 140 33.21 -12.53 11.40
C LEU A 140 34.34 -11.51 11.44
N VAL A 141 35.06 -11.40 10.34
CA VAL A 141 36.00 -10.30 10.09
C VAL A 141 35.27 -9.23 9.28
N VAL A 142 35.24 -8.01 9.81
CA VAL A 142 34.69 -6.84 9.11
C VAL A 142 35.87 -6.02 8.61
N VAL A 143 35.97 -5.86 7.29
CA VAL A 143 36.95 -4.97 6.65
C VAL A 143 36.21 -3.68 6.30
N ILE A 144 36.73 -2.56 6.77
CA ILE A 144 36.23 -1.22 6.44
C ILE A 144 37.37 -0.54 5.69
N ASP A 145 37.15 -0.30 4.40
CA ASP A 145 38.09 0.42 3.54
C ASP A 145 37.79 1.92 3.65
N ASP A 146 38.82 2.73 3.96
CA ASP A 146 38.75 4.17 4.22
C ASP A 146 37.53 4.62 5.08
N PRO A 147 37.48 4.31 6.39
CA PRO A 147 36.38 4.70 7.28
C PRO A 147 36.23 6.23 7.47
N ILE A 148 37.23 7.00 7.05
CA ILE A 148 37.31 8.45 7.14
C ILE A 148 37.81 8.96 5.78
N SER A 149 36.97 9.68 5.04
CA SER A 149 37.34 10.47 3.86
C SER A 149 37.45 11.93 4.22
#